data_AF-A0A6N2E960-F1
#
_entry.id   AF-A0A6N2E960-F1
#
_cell.length_a   1.000
_cell.length_b   1.000
_cell.length_c   1.000
_cell.angle_alpha   90.00
_cell.angle_beta   90.00
_cell.angle_gamma   90.00
#
_symmetry.space_group_name_H-M   'P 1'
#
loop_
_entity.id
_entity.type
_entity.pdbx_description
1 polymer ?
#
loop_
_entity_poly.entity_id
_entity_poly.type
_entity_poly.pdbx_seq_one_letter_code
_entity_poly.pdbx_strand_id
1 'polypeptide(L)'
;MALRHHRLPQLLLGLTLGVVALGLGAVYWWERQLPERLEQAAERGDLDACVRYGEQLQALRWLGDRAPGAQAECRRRKAAQLWEQRRWAEALQLQLQLVNSETGTPEDRSLLDAWQQRLKQQALELFQAGDLDASLARLEPMGEHSRPDRSALGDQLRQIWERNRQGLERSRRLVAEQRWWEALDALNRLDHPWWQQQGESVRAQVKANLNRLSEQERQRDSHGELRHSVPVERLDAEVSRLIAQGMDDWEAFNKGCAALGGRVVELGPESACQR
;
A
#
# COMPACT_ATOMS: atom_id res chain seq x y z
N MET A 1 80.30 29.03 -41.72
CA MET A 1 78.98 28.43 -41.42
C MET A 1 78.40 29.18 -40.23
N ALA A 2 77.42 30.06 -40.45
CA ALA A 2 76.84 30.87 -39.38
C ALA A 2 75.73 30.07 -38.66
N LEU A 3 75.93 29.82 -37.37
CA LEU A 3 74.93 29.22 -36.48
C LEU A 3 73.74 30.19 -36.35
N ARG A 4 72.67 29.89 -37.09
CA ARG A 4 71.40 30.62 -37.09
C ARG A 4 70.78 30.48 -35.69
N HIS A 5 70.81 31.55 -34.89
CA HIS A 5 70.18 31.57 -33.57
C HIS A 5 68.66 31.29 -33.65
N HIS A 6 68.24 30.16 -33.08
CA HIS A 6 66.85 29.73 -32.96
C HIS A 6 66.10 30.54 -31.87
N ARG A 7 65.73 31.79 -32.16
CA ARG A 7 64.87 32.62 -31.27
C ARG A 7 63.37 32.42 -31.49
N LEU A 8 62.97 31.96 -32.68
CA LEU A 8 61.58 31.64 -33.03
C LEU A 8 60.94 30.57 -32.11
N PRO A 9 61.58 29.42 -31.81
CA PRO A 9 60.97 28.43 -30.91
C PRO A 9 60.87 28.94 -29.47
N GLN A 10 61.80 29.78 -29.00
CA GLN A 10 61.75 30.37 -27.65
C GLN A 10 60.63 31.39 -27.49
N LEU A 11 60.36 32.20 -28.52
CA LEU A 11 59.23 33.14 -28.55
C LEU A 11 57.88 32.41 -28.59
N LEU A 12 57.77 31.35 -29.39
CA LEU A 12 56.57 30.51 -29.43
C LEU A 12 56.31 29.82 -28.08
N LEU A 13 57.35 29.31 -27.42
CA LEU A 13 57.25 28.71 -26.09
C LEU A 13 56.83 29.73 -25.02
N GLY A 14 57.39 30.95 -25.07
CA GLY A 14 57.00 32.02 -24.15
C GLY A 14 55.55 32.46 -24.35
N LEU A 15 55.07 32.47 -25.60
CA LEU A 15 53.69 32.85 -25.93
C LEU A 15 52.69 31.75 -25.53
N THR A 16 53.00 30.47 -25.75
CA THR A 16 52.14 29.38 -25.28
C THR A 16 52.10 29.28 -23.75
N LEU A 17 53.24 29.40 -23.07
CA LEU A 17 53.29 29.43 -21.61
C LEU A 17 52.56 30.65 -21.03
N GLY A 18 52.68 31.82 -21.67
CA GLY A 18 51.96 33.03 -21.26
C GLY A 18 50.45 32.89 -21.39
N VAL A 19 49.96 32.31 -22.49
CA VAL A 19 48.52 32.05 -22.69
C VAL A 19 48.00 31.03 -21.66
N VAL A 20 48.75 29.97 -21.39
CA VAL A 20 48.39 28.99 -20.35
C VAL A 20 48.35 29.65 -18.97
N ALA A 21 49.36 30.45 -18.62
CA ALA A 21 49.40 31.14 -17.33
C ALA A 21 48.26 32.15 -17.15
N LEU A 22 47.90 32.90 -18.20
CA LEU A 22 46.76 33.81 -18.17
C LEU A 22 45.43 33.05 -18.05
N GLY A 23 45.28 31.92 -18.76
CA GLY A 23 44.11 31.05 -18.64
C GLY A 23 43.95 30.51 -17.22
N LEU A 24 45.03 30.00 -16.62
CA LEU A 24 45.02 29.51 -15.24
C LEU A 24 44.73 30.62 -14.23
N GLY A 25 45.29 31.82 -14.43
CA GLY A 25 45.02 32.98 -13.58
C GLY A 25 43.56 33.45 -13.64
N ALA A 26 42.95 33.43 -14.83
CA ALA A 26 41.54 33.80 -15.01
C ALA A 26 40.60 32.80 -14.32
N VAL A 27 40.89 31.49 -14.44
CA VAL A 27 40.12 30.44 -13.75
C VAL A 27 40.23 30.59 -12.24
N TYR A 28 41.44 30.78 -11.72
CA TYR A 28 41.69 30.96 -10.29
C TYR A 28 40.98 32.21 -9.72
N TRP A 29 41.00 33.32 -10.47
CA TRP A 29 40.29 34.53 -10.06
C TRP A 29 38.77 34.34 -10.03
N TRP A 30 38.21 33.68 -11.04
CA TRP A 30 36.79 33.37 -11.11
C TRP A 30 36.34 32.43 -9.97
N GLU A 31 37.14 31.39 -9.67
CA GLU A 31 36.89 30.45 -8.57
C GLU A 31 36.78 31.16 -7.23
N ARG A 32 37.68 32.12 -6.96
CA ARG A 32 37.71 32.86 -5.70
C ARG A 32 36.46 33.71 -5.45
N GLN A 33 35.69 34.04 -6.50
CA GLN A 33 34.47 34.83 -6.39
C GLN A 33 33.21 33.97 -6.11
N LEU A 34 33.24 32.66 -6.37
CA LEU A 34 32.06 31.80 -6.22
C LEU A 34 31.53 31.69 -4.78
N PRO A 35 32.38 31.55 -3.73
CA PRO A 35 31.90 31.49 -2.35
C PRO A 35 31.14 32.75 -1.92
N GLU A 36 31.67 33.94 -2.26
CA GLU A 36 31.00 35.22 -1.95
C GLU A 36 29.65 35.34 -2.69
N ARG A 37 29.59 34.90 -3.95
CA ARG A 37 28.32 34.90 -4.72
C ARG A 37 27.29 33.94 -4.12
N LEU A 38 27.73 32.82 -3.56
CA LEU A 38 26.87 31.87 -2.87
C LEU A 38 26.30 32.49 -1.59
N GLU A 39 27.16 33.07 -0.75
CA GLU A 39 26.73 33.75 0.48
C GLU A 39 25.75 34.90 0.18
N GLN A 40 26.07 35.75 -0.80
CA GLN A 40 25.17 36.81 -1.24
C GLN A 40 23.84 36.30 -1.81
N ALA A 41 23.82 35.13 -2.46
CA ALA A 41 22.59 34.52 -2.94
C ALA A 41 21.76 33.96 -1.76
N ALA A 42 22.42 33.33 -0.78
CA ALA A 42 21.80 32.83 0.44
C ALA A 42 21.15 33.95 1.27
N GLU A 43 21.87 35.07 1.45
CA GLU A 43 21.42 36.26 2.17
C GLU A 43 20.24 36.94 1.48
N ARG A 44 20.30 37.07 0.14
CA ARG A 44 19.20 37.65 -0.66
C ARG A 44 18.00 36.71 -0.81
N GLY A 45 18.10 35.46 -0.34
CA GLY A 45 17.05 34.46 -0.49
C GLY A 45 16.86 33.97 -1.93
N ASP A 46 17.82 34.22 -2.83
CA ASP A 46 17.83 33.66 -4.18
C ASP A 46 18.32 32.21 -4.12
N LEU A 47 17.40 31.32 -3.71
CA LEU A 47 17.69 29.91 -3.46
C LEU A 47 18.12 29.17 -4.73
N ASP A 48 17.58 29.55 -5.90
CA ASP A 48 17.96 28.95 -7.19
C ASP A 48 19.40 29.30 -7.55
N ALA A 49 19.79 30.57 -7.43
CA ALA A 49 21.19 30.96 -7.63
C ALA A 49 22.10 30.35 -6.58
N CYS A 50 21.67 30.28 -5.31
CA CYS A 50 22.48 29.71 -4.24
C CYS A 50 22.77 28.23 -4.45
N VAL A 51 21.74 27.42 -4.76
CA VAL A 51 21.94 25.98 -5.04
C VAL A 51 22.84 25.80 -6.25
N ARG A 52 22.64 26.58 -7.32
CA ARG A 52 23.48 26.51 -8.53
C ARG A 52 24.95 26.83 -8.24
N TYR A 53 25.25 27.91 -7.49
CA TYR A 53 26.62 28.23 -7.11
C TYR A 53 27.23 27.16 -6.20
N GLY A 54 26.42 26.58 -5.31
CA GLY A 54 26.84 25.46 -4.47
C GLY A 54 27.23 24.22 -5.27
N GLU A 55 26.43 23.85 -6.28
CA GLU A 55 26.75 22.73 -7.18
C GLU A 55 28.03 22.98 -7.98
N GLN A 56 28.24 24.21 -8.46
CA GLN A 56 29.48 24.61 -9.15
C GLN A 56 30.70 24.49 -8.23
N LEU A 57 30.59 24.94 -6.98
CA LEU A 57 31.66 24.78 -5.99
C LEU A 57 31.93 23.31 -5.66
N GLN A 58 30.90 22.48 -5.54
CA GLN A 58 31.07 21.05 -5.29
C GLN A 58 31.79 20.33 -6.45
N ALA A 59 31.52 20.72 -7.70
CA ALA A 59 32.25 20.18 -8.86
C ALA A 59 33.75 20.57 -8.86
N LEU A 60 34.10 21.69 -8.22
CA LEU A 60 35.46 22.21 -8.11
C LEU A 60 36.17 21.77 -6.82
N ARG A 61 35.57 20.89 -6.02
CA ARG A 61 36.08 20.47 -4.70
C ARG A 61 37.50 19.89 -4.69
N TRP A 62 38.00 19.43 -5.84
CA TRP A 62 39.38 18.96 -5.98
C TRP A 62 40.43 20.09 -5.87
N LEU A 63 40.01 21.37 -5.86
CA LEU A 63 40.88 22.56 -5.83
C LEU A 63 40.93 23.28 -4.45
N GLY A 64 40.07 22.95 -3.48
CA GLY A 64 40.13 23.54 -2.13
C GLY A 64 38.91 23.34 -1.23
N ASP A 65 39.12 23.53 0.08
CA ASP A 65 38.25 23.06 1.18
C ASP A 65 37.11 24.01 1.64
N ARG A 66 36.73 25.05 0.89
CA ARG A 66 35.81 26.08 1.41
C ARG A 66 34.51 26.23 0.61
N ALA A 67 33.44 25.60 1.10
CA ALA A 67 32.22 26.28 1.61
C ALA A 67 31.08 25.28 1.92
N PRO A 68 31.23 24.38 2.91
CA PRO A 68 30.26 23.31 3.13
C PRO A 68 28.92 23.82 3.74
N GLY A 69 28.99 24.78 4.68
CA GLY A 69 27.84 25.20 5.50
C GLY A 69 26.73 25.92 4.73
N ALA A 70 27.07 26.99 4.01
CA ALA A 70 26.08 27.81 3.30
C ALA A 70 25.42 27.04 2.13
N GLN A 71 26.16 26.11 1.50
CA GLN A 71 25.60 25.22 0.49
C GLN A 71 24.52 24.30 1.08
N ALA A 72 24.78 23.69 2.24
CA ALA A 72 23.83 22.81 2.92
C ALA A 72 22.56 23.56 3.31
N GLU A 73 22.70 24.77 3.85
CA GLU A 73 21.55 25.61 4.22
C GLU A 73 20.70 26.00 3.00
N CYS A 74 21.32 26.38 1.88
CA CYS A 74 20.59 26.67 0.66
C CYS A 74 19.82 25.45 0.12
N ARG A 75 20.42 24.26 0.17
CA ARG A 75 19.71 23.01 -0.19
C ARG A 75 18.52 22.76 0.71
N ARG A 76 18.66 22.87 2.04
CA ARG A 76 17.55 22.69 2.99
C ARG A 76 16.39 23.64 2.68
N ARG A 77 16.69 24.93 2.55
CA ARG A 77 15.68 25.97 2.27
C ARG A 77 15.00 25.74 0.92
N LYS A 78 15.77 25.39 -0.13
CA LYS A 78 15.21 25.11 -1.45
C LYS A 78 14.36 23.84 -1.46
N ALA A 79 14.81 22.76 -0.82
CA ALA A 79 14.05 21.52 -0.70
C ALA A 79 12.71 21.76 0.01
N ALA A 80 12.72 22.51 1.13
CA ALA A 80 11.49 22.88 1.83
C ALA A 80 10.56 23.75 0.96
N GLN A 81 11.10 24.72 0.22
CA GLN A 81 10.30 25.53 -0.71
C GLN A 81 9.63 24.66 -1.80
N LEU A 82 10.38 23.75 -2.41
CA LEU A 82 9.87 22.85 -3.44
C LEU A 82 8.81 21.90 -2.87
N TRP A 83 9.01 21.44 -1.63
CA TRP A 83 8.05 20.61 -0.93
C TRP A 83 6.69 21.29 -0.78
N GLU A 84 6.68 22.55 -0.31
CA GLU A 84 5.47 23.35 -0.17
C GLU A 84 4.80 23.65 -1.52
N GLN A 85 5.61 23.80 -2.58
CA GLN A 85 5.12 23.97 -3.96
C GLN A 85 4.62 22.67 -4.59
N ARG A 86 4.59 21.55 -3.85
CA ARG A 86 4.24 20.20 -4.33
C ARG A 86 5.14 19.68 -5.45
N ARG A 87 6.33 20.26 -5.62
CA ARG A 87 7.39 19.76 -6.49
C ARG A 87 8.18 18.68 -5.76
N TRP A 88 7.47 17.62 -5.35
CA TRP A 88 7.97 16.63 -4.40
C TRP A 88 9.19 15.87 -4.91
N ALA A 89 9.26 15.56 -6.21
CA ALA A 89 10.39 14.83 -6.79
C ALA A 89 11.70 15.62 -6.63
N GLU A 90 11.66 16.90 -6.97
CA GLU A 90 12.80 17.80 -6.87
C GLU A 90 13.18 18.09 -5.40
N ALA A 91 12.18 18.24 -4.53
CA ALA A 91 12.40 18.40 -3.09
C ALA A 91 13.11 17.17 -2.48
N LEU A 92 12.61 15.97 -2.78
CA LEU A 92 13.19 14.71 -2.32
C LEU A 92 14.60 14.51 -2.89
N GLN A 93 14.83 14.84 -4.16
CA GLN A 93 16.16 14.74 -4.77
C GLN A 93 17.18 15.64 -4.07
N LEU A 94 16.83 16.91 -3.81
CA LEU A 94 17.73 17.81 -3.08
C LEU A 94 17.99 17.32 -1.66
N GLN A 95 16.97 16.81 -0.97
CA GLN A 95 17.12 16.28 0.38
C GLN A 95 17.99 15.02 0.39
N LEU A 96 17.85 14.12 -0.59
CA LEU A 96 18.72 12.95 -0.77
C LEU A 96 20.18 13.35 -0.99
N GLN A 97 20.43 14.34 -1.86
CA GLN A 97 21.78 14.87 -2.08
C GLN A 97 22.38 15.45 -0.80
N LEU A 98 21.57 16.13 0.01
CA LEU A 98 22.00 16.70 1.29
C LEU A 98 22.34 15.60 2.31
N VAL A 99 21.48 14.59 2.48
CA VAL A 99 21.71 13.45 3.38
C VAL A 99 22.99 12.67 3.02
N ASN A 100 23.32 12.61 1.73
CA ASN A 100 24.51 11.94 1.22
C ASN A 100 25.75 12.86 1.15
N SER A 101 25.64 14.12 1.58
CA SER A 101 26.76 15.07 1.62
C SER A 101 27.50 15.01 2.96
N GLU A 102 28.76 15.47 2.99
CA GLU A 102 29.54 15.60 4.22
C GLU A 102 28.91 16.54 5.27
N THR A 103 28.02 17.42 4.83
CA THR A 103 27.29 18.40 5.65
C THR A 103 25.88 17.98 6.03
N GLY A 104 25.47 16.77 5.63
CA GLY A 104 24.18 16.20 5.99
C GLY A 104 24.10 15.92 7.49
N THR A 105 22.95 16.16 8.08
CA THR A 105 22.71 15.90 9.51
C THR A 105 21.68 14.79 9.72
N PRO A 106 21.57 14.20 10.93
CA PRO A 106 20.51 13.26 11.26
C PRO A 106 19.11 13.84 11.05
N GLU A 107 18.91 15.14 11.27
CA GLU A 107 17.66 15.84 11.03
C GLU A 107 17.28 15.83 9.54
N ASP A 108 18.27 15.97 8.64
CA ASP A 108 18.04 15.90 7.21
C ASP A 108 17.52 14.53 6.79
N ARG A 109 18.06 13.46 7.39
CA ARG A 109 17.59 12.09 7.15
C ARG A 109 16.19 11.89 7.70
N SER A 110 15.93 12.35 8.94
CA SER A 110 14.60 12.25 9.54
C SER A 110 13.54 13.01 8.72
N LEU A 111 13.89 14.17 8.18
CA LEU A 111 12.99 14.95 7.32
C LEU A 111 12.70 14.22 6.00
N LEU A 112 13.72 13.64 5.37
CA LEU A 112 13.55 12.83 4.17
C LEU A 112 12.60 11.66 4.42
N ASP A 113 12.84 10.91 5.50
CA ASP A 113 12.01 9.78 5.89
C ASP A 113 10.56 10.23 6.15
N ALA A 114 10.37 11.34 6.87
CA ALA A 114 9.04 11.89 7.14
C ALA A 114 8.29 12.29 5.86
N TRP A 115 8.98 12.90 4.90
CA TRP A 115 8.41 13.25 3.60
C TRP A 115 8.01 12.03 2.79
N GLN A 116 8.87 11.02 2.71
CA GLN A 116 8.56 9.76 2.03
C GLN A 116 7.38 9.04 2.68
N GLN A 117 7.35 8.95 4.02
CA GLN A 117 6.23 8.33 4.73
C GLN A 117 4.92 9.08 4.53
N ARG A 118 4.94 10.42 4.50
CA ARG A 118 3.73 11.22 4.24
C ARG A 118 3.14 10.93 2.86
N LEU A 119 3.97 10.85 1.82
CA LEU A 119 3.52 10.50 0.48
C LEU A 119 3.02 9.05 0.42
N LYS A 120 3.70 8.11 1.09
CA LYS A 120 3.26 6.71 1.19
C LYS A 120 1.90 6.58 1.87
N GLN A 121 1.69 7.28 2.98
CA GLN A 121 0.41 7.28 3.69
C GLN A 121 -0.71 7.83 2.81
N GLN A 122 -0.49 8.97 2.16
CA GLN A 122 -1.47 9.55 1.22
C GLN A 122 -1.79 8.61 0.06
N ALA A 123 -0.79 7.90 -0.47
CA ALA A 123 -1.00 6.89 -1.50
C ALA A 123 -1.90 5.74 -0.98
N LEU A 124 -1.65 5.24 0.23
CA LEU A 124 -2.45 4.18 0.82
C LEU A 124 -3.89 4.63 1.12
N GLU A 125 -4.10 5.88 1.54
CA GLU A 125 -5.44 6.45 1.74
C GLU A 125 -6.22 6.52 0.41
N LEU A 126 -5.58 7.00 -0.66
CA LEU A 126 -6.17 7.02 -2.01
C LEU A 126 -6.49 5.61 -2.50
N PHE A 127 -5.58 4.66 -2.28
CA PHE A 127 -5.77 3.26 -2.66
C PHE A 127 -6.98 2.65 -1.94
N GLN A 128 -7.06 2.80 -0.62
CA GLN A 128 -8.18 2.30 0.19
C GLN A 128 -9.52 2.92 -0.26
N ALA A 129 -9.51 4.17 -0.69
CA ALA A 129 -10.68 4.87 -1.24
C ALA A 129 -11.08 4.40 -2.65
N GLY A 130 -10.27 3.55 -3.31
CA GLY A 130 -10.53 3.01 -4.64
C GLY A 130 -9.88 3.79 -5.78
N ASP A 131 -8.97 4.71 -5.50
CA ASP A 131 -8.25 5.49 -6.50
C ASP A 131 -6.81 4.99 -6.66
N LEU A 132 -6.66 3.89 -7.40
CA LEU A 132 -5.35 3.30 -7.69
C LEU A 132 -4.46 4.28 -8.47
N ASP A 133 -5.00 4.99 -9.45
CA ASP A 133 -4.18 5.84 -10.33
C ASP A 133 -3.61 7.04 -9.55
N ALA A 134 -4.44 7.71 -8.74
CA ALA A 134 -3.94 8.80 -7.89
C ALA A 134 -2.99 8.29 -6.79
N SER A 135 -3.22 7.08 -6.27
CA SER A 135 -2.30 6.42 -5.35
C SER A 135 -0.91 6.22 -5.97
N LEU A 136 -0.84 5.68 -7.19
CA LEU A 136 0.41 5.45 -7.90
C LEU A 136 1.13 6.77 -8.25
N ALA A 137 0.38 7.77 -8.72
CA ALA A 137 0.93 9.10 -8.98
C ALA A 137 1.53 9.74 -7.71
N ARG A 138 0.98 9.44 -6.53
CA ARG A 138 1.53 9.90 -5.25
C ARG A 138 2.89 9.27 -4.89
N LEU A 139 3.16 8.07 -5.40
CA LEU A 139 4.41 7.32 -5.18
C LEU A 139 5.49 7.60 -6.22
N GLU A 140 5.12 8.18 -7.36
CA GLU A 140 6.05 8.51 -8.45
C GLU A 140 7.24 9.38 -8.02
N PRO A 141 7.08 10.45 -7.21
CA PRO A 141 8.18 11.32 -6.80
C PRO A 141 9.33 10.63 -6.07
N MET A 142 9.06 9.49 -5.42
CA MET A 142 10.06 8.71 -4.68
C MET A 142 10.49 7.44 -5.42
N GLY A 143 10.03 7.23 -6.66
CA GLY A 143 10.32 6.02 -7.43
C GLY A 143 9.71 4.75 -6.86
N GLU A 144 8.65 4.87 -6.04
CA GLU A 144 7.91 3.72 -5.47
C GLU A 144 6.68 3.35 -6.30
N HIS A 145 6.45 4.02 -7.44
CA HIS A 145 5.36 3.68 -8.35
C HIS A 145 5.57 2.31 -9.01
N SER A 146 6.81 1.99 -9.41
CA SER A 146 7.16 0.72 -10.04
C SER A 146 8.68 0.52 -10.07
N ARG A 147 9.13 -0.73 -9.99
CA ARG A 147 10.53 -1.13 -10.17
C ARG A 147 10.64 -2.37 -11.07
N PRO A 148 11.76 -2.57 -11.78
CA PRO A 148 11.97 -3.76 -12.62
C PRO A 148 11.86 -5.09 -11.88
N ASP A 149 12.29 -5.11 -10.61
CA ASP A 149 12.24 -6.28 -9.72
C ASP A 149 10.86 -6.47 -9.05
N ARG A 150 9.90 -5.57 -9.32
CA ARG A 150 8.54 -5.54 -8.75
C ARG A 150 8.50 -5.45 -7.22
N SER A 151 9.56 -4.93 -6.59
CA SER A 151 9.61 -4.75 -5.14
C SER A 151 8.97 -3.44 -4.67
N ALA A 152 8.66 -2.53 -5.59
CA ALA A 152 8.08 -1.23 -5.28
C ALA A 152 6.67 -1.36 -4.68
N LEU A 153 6.30 -0.42 -3.80
CA LEU A 153 4.97 -0.41 -3.22
C LEU A 153 3.87 -0.35 -4.30
N GLY A 154 4.03 0.47 -5.33
CA GLY A 154 3.05 0.61 -6.40
C GLY A 154 2.81 -0.68 -7.19
N ASP A 155 3.82 -1.53 -7.35
CA ASP A 155 3.65 -2.85 -7.98
C ASP A 155 2.81 -3.78 -7.09
N GLN A 156 3.02 -3.74 -5.78
CA GLN A 156 2.20 -4.49 -4.81
C GLN A 156 0.74 -4.01 -4.83
N LEU A 157 0.50 -2.69 -4.86
CA LEU A 157 -0.85 -2.12 -4.92
C LEU A 157 -1.60 -2.57 -6.19
N ARG A 158 -0.92 -2.55 -7.35
CA ARG A 158 -1.48 -3.07 -8.61
C ARG A 158 -1.85 -4.55 -8.51
N GLN A 159 -0.99 -5.36 -7.90
CA GLN A 159 -1.26 -6.79 -7.73
C GLN A 159 -2.49 -7.04 -6.85
N ILE A 160 -2.62 -6.32 -5.73
CA ILE A 160 -3.79 -6.40 -4.85
C ILE A 160 -5.05 -5.98 -5.60
N TRP A 161 -4.98 -4.85 -6.31
CA TRP A 161 -6.10 -4.32 -7.10
C TRP A 161 -6.59 -5.33 -8.13
N GLU A 162 -5.66 -5.88 -8.91
CA GLU A 162 -5.93 -6.82 -9.98
C GLU A 162 -6.51 -8.14 -9.44
N ARG A 163 -5.96 -8.65 -8.33
CA ARG A 163 -6.50 -9.85 -7.66
C ARG A 163 -7.96 -9.64 -7.23
N ASN A 164 -8.28 -8.49 -6.64
CA ASN A 164 -9.65 -8.19 -6.22
C ASN A 164 -10.61 -8.01 -7.40
N ARG A 165 -10.17 -7.31 -8.45
CA ARG A 165 -10.91 -7.17 -9.72
C ARG A 165 -11.30 -8.54 -10.28
N GLN A 166 -10.31 -9.41 -10.45
CA GLN A 166 -10.52 -10.78 -10.94
C GLN A 166 -11.41 -11.60 -10.00
N GLY A 167 -11.27 -11.44 -8.69
CA GLY A 167 -12.12 -12.09 -7.69
C GLY A 167 -13.59 -11.73 -7.84
N LEU A 168 -13.90 -10.45 -8.03
CA LEU A 168 -15.27 -9.99 -8.24
C LEU A 168 -15.83 -10.43 -9.59
N GLU A 169 -15.05 -10.36 -10.66
CA GLU A 169 -15.42 -10.87 -11.99
C GLU A 169 -15.74 -12.37 -11.95
N ARG A 170 -14.89 -13.16 -11.28
CA ARG A 170 -15.12 -14.59 -11.07
C ARG A 170 -16.42 -14.84 -10.31
N SER A 171 -16.69 -14.10 -9.24
CA SER A 171 -17.94 -14.24 -8.49
C SER A 171 -19.16 -13.97 -9.37
N ARG A 172 -19.16 -12.89 -10.15
CA ARG A 172 -20.25 -12.57 -11.08
C ARG A 172 -20.49 -13.68 -12.10
N ARG A 173 -19.43 -14.30 -12.62
CA ARG A 173 -19.56 -15.46 -13.51
C ARG A 173 -20.17 -16.67 -12.79
N LEU A 174 -19.71 -16.99 -11.58
CA LEU A 174 -20.24 -18.10 -10.77
C LEU A 174 -21.73 -17.89 -10.39
N VAL A 175 -22.14 -16.65 -10.16
CA VAL A 175 -23.56 -16.28 -9.99
C VAL A 175 -24.38 -16.61 -11.24
N ALA A 176 -23.87 -16.28 -12.43
CA ALA A 176 -24.55 -16.61 -13.69
C ALA A 176 -24.64 -18.13 -13.92
N GLU A 177 -23.65 -18.89 -13.46
CA GLU A 177 -23.63 -20.37 -13.46
C GLU A 177 -24.46 -20.98 -12.32
N GLN A 178 -25.11 -20.18 -11.46
CA GLN A 178 -25.85 -20.62 -10.27
C GLN A 178 -24.99 -21.40 -9.24
N ARG A 179 -23.66 -21.21 -9.25
CA ARG A 179 -22.71 -21.84 -8.34
C ARG A 179 -22.55 -20.98 -7.09
N TRP A 180 -23.63 -20.88 -6.31
CA TRP A 180 -23.79 -19.89 -5.24
C TRP A 180 -22.73 -19.96 -4.14
N TRP A 181 -22.40 -21.17 -3.66
CA TRP A 181 -21.39 -21.35 -2.61
C TRP A 181 -19.99 -20.91 -3.04
N GLU A 182 -19.60 -21.23 -4.28
CA GLU A 182 -18.31 -20.80 -4.84
C GLU A 182 -18.28 -19.30 -5.13
N ALA A 183 -19.41 -18.74 -5.57
CA ALA A 183 -19.55 -17.30 -5.75
C ALA A 183 -19.36 -16.56 -4.42
N LEU A 184 -19.90 -17.10 -3.32
CA LEU A 184 -19.73 -16.55 -1.97
C LEU A 184 -18.28 -16.67 -1.49
N ASP A 185 -17.63 -17.82 -1.70
CA ASP A 185 -16.20 -18.00 -1.37
C ASP A 185 -15.33 -16.99 -2.11
N ALA A 186 -15.54 -16.80 -3.42
CA ALA A 186 -14.83 -15.79 -4.19
C ALA A 186 -15.04 -14.36 -3.65
N LEU A 187 -16.25 -14.02 -3.21
CA LEU A 187 -16.53 -12.71 -2.58
C LEU A 187 -15.89 -12.58 -1.20
N ASN A 188 -15.79 -13.66 -0.44
CA ASN A 188 -15.15 -13.64 0.88
C ASN A 188 -13.64 -13.43 0.81
N ARG A 189 -13.02 -13.76 -0.34
CA ARG A 189 -11.59 -13.54 -0.59
C ARG A 189 -11.25 -12.12 -1.05
N LEU A 190 -12.25 -11.25 -1.26
CA LEU A 190 -11.99 -9.84 -1.51
C LEU A 190 -11.44 -9.21 -0.23
N ASP A 191 -10.20 -8.73 -0.29
CA ASP A 191 -9.45 -8.22 0.85
C ASP A 191 -9.20 -6.71 0.78
N HIS A 192 -9.79 -6.04 -0.20
CA HIS A 192 -9.72 -4.59 -0.35
C HIS A 192 -11.08 -3.92 -0.02
N PRO A 193 -11.14 -2.89 0.86
CA PRO A 193 -12.39 -2.29 1.31
C PRO A 193 -13.29 -1.79 0.18
N TRP A 194 -12.73 -1.04 -0.78
CA TRP A 194 -13.49 -0.56 -1.93
C TRP A 194 -14.06 -1.70 -2.77
N TRP A 195 -13.32 -2.80 -2.97
CA TRP A 195 -13.79 -3.95 -3.76
C TRP A 195 -14.83 -4.77 -3.01
N GLN A 196 -14.73 -4.86 -1.68
CA GLN A 196 -15.78 -5.45 -0.84
C GLN A 196 -17.09 -4.69 -1.03
N GLN A 197 -17.05 -3.35 -1.03
CA GLN A 197 -18.21 -2.50 -1.30
C GLN A 197 -18.78 -2.74 -2.71
N GLN A 198 -17.92 -2.79 -3.75
CA GLN A 198 -18.36 -3.10 -5.12
C GLN A 198 -19.02 -4.48 -5.26
N GLY A 199 -18.69 -5.42 -4.38
CA GLY A 199 -19.24 -6.76 -4.34
C GLY A 199 -20.52 -6.93 -3.52
N GLU A 200 -20.99 -5.90 -2.81
CA GLU A 200 -22.12 -6.03 -1.88
C GLU A 200 -23.42 -6.45 -2.55
N SER A 201 -23.73 -5.89 -3.72
CA SER A 201 -24.93 -6.25 -4.48
C SER A 201 -24.92 -7.72 -4.91
N VAL A 202 -23.77 -8.19 -5.40
CA VAL A 202 -23.55 -9.60 -5.77
C VAL A 202 -23.66 -10.50 -4.53
N ARG A 203 -23.10 -10.08 -3.40
CA ARG A 203 -23.18 -10.80 -2.13
C ARG A 203 -24.62 -10.93 -1.64
N ALA A 204 -25.41 -9.86 -1.72
CA ALA A 204 -26.82 -9.87 -1.35
C ALA A 204 -27.61 -10.84 -2.24
N GLN A 205 -27.37 -10.81 -3.55
CA GLN A 205 -27.97 -11.75 -4.50
C GLN A 205 -27.62 -13.20 -4.17
N VAL A 206 -26.35 -13.52 -3.92
CA VAL A 206 -25.91 -14.88 -3.59
C VAL A 206 -26.56 -15.36 -2.29
N LYS A 207 -26.55 -14.55 -1.23
CA LYS A 207 -27.17 -14.90 0.06
C LYS A 207 -28.68 -15.14 -0.08
N ALA A 208 -29.40 -14.32 -0.84
CA ALA A 208 -30.83 -14.50 -1.06
C ALA A 208 -31.14 -15.83 -1.79
N ASN A 209 -30.33 -16.23 -2.77
CA ASN A 209 -30.53 -17.50 -3.48
C ASN A 209 -30.17 -18.71 -2.62
N LEU A 210 -29.11 -18.63 -1.81
CA LEU A 210 -28.75 -19.67 -0.84
C LEU A 210 -29.87 -19.90 0.19
N ASN A 211 -30.46 -18.82 0.71
CA ASN A 211 -31.58 -18.93 1.65
C ASN A 211 -32.79 -19.61 1.00
N ARG A 212 -33.11 -19.25 -0.25
CA ARG A 212 -34.21 -19.89 -0.99
C ARG A 212 -33.97 -21.39 -1.22
N LEU A 213 -32.73 -21.78 -1.54
CA LEU A 213 -32.37 -23.19 -1.69
C LEU A 213 -32.53 -23.94 -0.35
N SER A 214 -32.04 -23.37 0.74
CA SER A 214 -32.19 -23.95 2.08
C SER A 214 -33.65 -24.04 2.53
N GLU A 215 -34.51 -23.08 2.16
CA GLU A 215 -35.95 -23.15 2.42
C GLU A 215 -36.62 -24.24 1.59
N GLN A 216 -36.25 -24.38 0.31
CA GLN A 216 -36.76 -25.45 -0.55
C GLN A 216 -36.32 -26.84 -0.07
N GLU A 217 -35.07 -26.98 0.40
CA GLU A 217 -34.57 -28.21 1.03
C GLU A 217 -35.33 -28.50 2.32
N ARG A 218 -35.52 -27.51 3.21
CA ARG A 218 -36.35 -27.70 4.42
C ARG A 218 -37.80 -28.07 4.15
N GLN A 219 -38.40 -27.56 3.07
CA GLN A 219 -39.75 -27.95 2.64
C GLN A 219 -39.82 -29.33 1.98
N ARG A 220 -38.70 -29.83 1.44
CA ARG A 220 -38.60 -31.18 0.86
C ARG A 220 -38.24 -32.23 1.90
N ASP A 221 -37.37 -31.86 2.82
CA ASP A 221 -36.89 -32.66 3.95
C ASP A 221 -37.80 -32.50 5.18
N SER A 222 -38.87 -31.68 5.09
CA SER A 222 -40.04 -31.85 5.94
C SER A 222 -40.74 -33.14 5.53
N HIS A 223 -40.12 -34.27 5.87
CA HIS A 223 -40.86 -35.48 6.18
C HIS A 223 -41.97 -35.05 7.15
N GLY A 224 -43.22 -35.18 6.69
CA GLY A 224 -44.35 -34.47 7.27
C GLY A 224 -44.36 -34.52 8.79
N GLU A 225 -44.63 -33.37 9.43
CA GLU A 225 -44.80 -33.25 10.88
C GLU A 225 -45.38 -34.54 11.46
N LEU A 226 -44.59 -35.24 12.26
CA LEU A 226 -45.07 -36.38 13.02
C LEU A 226 -46.18 -35.85 13.93
N ARG A 227 -47.43 -36.09 13.51
CA ARG A 227 -48.59 -35.70 14.30
C ARG A 227 -48.61 -36.55 15.56
N HIS A 228 -48.03 -36.03 16.64
CA HIS A 228 -48.24 -36.57 17.96
C HIS A 228 -49.74 -36.48 18.28
N SER A 229 -50.42 -37.61 18.37
CA SER A 229 -51.81 -37.63 18.85
C SER A 229 -51.89 -37.54 20.38
N VAL A 230 -50.74 -37.69 21.05
CA VAL A 230 -50.55 -37.39 22.47
C VAL A 230 -50.01 -35.96 22.59
N PRO A 231 -50.61 -35.08 23.42
CA PRO A 231 -50.10 -33.71 23.61
C PRO A 231 -48.62 -33.72 24.01
N VAL A 232 -47.79 -32.99 23.26
CA VAL A 232 -46.34 -33.00 23.40
C VAL A 232 -45.91 -32.55 24.79
N GLU A 233 -46.60 -31.57 25.37
CA GLU A 233 -46.29 -31.02 26.69
C GLU A 233 -46.50 -32.05 27.81
N ARG A 234 -47.47 -32.96 27.65
CA ARG A 234 -47.71 -34.05 28.60
C ARG A 234 -46.67 -35.15 28.46
N LEU A 235 -46.28 -35.45 27.23
CA LEU A 235 -45.23 -36.42 26.94
C LEU A 235 -43.90 -35.94 27.51
N ASP A 236 -43.52 -34.70 27.24
CA ASP A 236 -42.26 -34.11 27.70
C ASP A 236 -42.17 -34.06 29.24
N ALA A 237 -43.27 -33.71 29.91
CA ALA A 237 -43.34 -33.73 31.38
C ALA A 237 -43.13 -35.14 31.95
N GLU A 238 -43.72 -36.16 31.33
CA GLU A 238 -43.61 -37.55 31.80
C GLU A 238 -42.22 -38.15 31.49
N VAL A 239 -41.65 -37.84 30.34
CA VAL A 239 -40.29 -38.23 29.96
C VAL A 239 -39.28 -37.58 30.91
N SER A 240 -39.40 -36.28 31.16
CA SER A 240 -38.54 -35.55 32.10
C SER A 240 -38.61 -36.14 33.51
N ARG A 241 -39.81 -36.55 33.96
CA ARG A 241 -40.01 -37.22 35.25
C ARG A 241 -39.29 -38.57 35.31
N LEU A 242 -39.31 -39.35 34.23
CA LEU A 242 -38.67 -40.66 34.15
C LEU A 242 -37.13 -40.55 34.06
N ILE A 243 -36.63 -39.57 33.30
CA ILE A 243 -35.18 -39.27 33.24
C ILE A 243 -34.67 -38.83 34.61
N ALA A 244 -35.42 -38.00 35.34
CA ALA A 244 -35.08 -37.60 36.71
C ALA A 244 -35.05 -38.78 37.70
N GLN A 245 -35.64 -39.93 37.34
CA GLN A 245 -35.59 -41.19 38.11
C GLN A 245 -34.43 -42.11 37.68
N GLY A 246 -33.56 -41.64 36.78
CA GLY A 246 -32.36 -42.36 36.34
C GLY A 246 -32.57 -43.24 35.10
N MET A 247 -33.67 -43.06 34.36
CA MET A 247 -33.93 -43.76 33.10
C MET A 247 -33.21 -43.09 31.94
N ASP A 248 -32.76 -43.86 30.95
CA ASP A 248 -32.20 -43.28 29.72
C ASP A 248 -33.29 -42.64 28.85
N ASP A 249 -32.88 -41.68 28.01
CA ASP A 249 -33.79 -40.84 27.23
C ASP A 249 -34.73 -41.66 26.33
N TRP A 250 -34.25 -42.78 25.76
CA TRP A 250 -35.05 -43.61 24.86
C TRP A 250 -36.04 -44.49 25.61
N GLU A 251 -35.61 -45.14 26.70
CA GLU A 251 -36.49 -45.91 27.56
C GLU A 251 -37.56 -45.00 28.21
N ALA A 252 -37.17 -43.78 28.63
CA ALA A 252 -38.08 -42.78 29.18
C ALA A 252 -39.11 -42.32 28.14
N PHE A 253 -38.71 -42.10 26.90
CA PHE A 253 -39.62 -41.75 25.80
C PHE A 253 -40.64 -42.85 25.51
N ASN A 254 -40.19 -44.10 25.35
CA ASN A 254 -41.07 -45.23 25.08
C ASN A 254 -42.06 -45.48 26.22
N LYS A 255 -41.56 -45.47 27.46
CA LYS A 255 -42.37 -45.67 28.65
C LYS A 255 -43.32 -44.50 28.93
N GLY A 256 -42.88 -43.26 28.72
CA GLY A 256 -43.72 -42.07 28.82
C GLY A 256 -44.84 -42.06 27.78
N CYS A 257 -44.55 -42.49 26.56
CA CYS A 257 -45.56 -42.64 25.51
C CYS A 257 -46.62 -43.70 25.88
N ALA A 258 -46.18 -44.86 26.36
CA ALA A 258 -47.08 -45.92 26.83
C ALA A 258 -47.94 -45.49 28.03
N ALA A 259 -47.35 -44.76 28.98
CA ALA A 259 -48.05 -44.23 30.15
C ALA A 259 -49.19 -43.25 29.79
N LEU A 260 -49.05 -42.54 28.67
CA LEU A 260 -50.06 -41.61 28.14
C LEU A 260 -51.05 -42.27 27.18
N GLY A 261 -51.03 -43.60 27.09
CA GLY A 261 -51.91 -44.41 26.25
C GLY A 261 -51.55 -44.37 24.77
N GLY A 262 -50.33 -43.96 24.43
CA GLY A 262 -49.78 -44.01 23.08
C GLY A 262 -48.84 -45.21 22.89
N ARG A 263 -48.33 -45.32 21.67
CA ARG A 263 -47.35 -46.29 21.20
C ARG A 263 -46.35 -45.55 20.32
N VAL A 264 -45.07 -45.89 20.49
CA VAL A 264 -44.01 -45.30 19.69
C VAL A 264 -44.09 -45.88 18.27
N VAL A 265 -44.12 -44.98 17.30
CA VAL A 265 -44.06 -45.30 15.87
C VAL A 265 -42.76 -44.74 15.34
N GLU A 266 -41.91 -45.61 14.82
CA GLU A 266 -40.64 -45.25 14.18
C GLU A 266 -40.87 -45.03 12.68
N LEU A 267 -40.51 -43.85 12.19
CA LEU A 267 -40.59 -43.49 10.78
C LEU A 267 -39.23 -42.93 10.34
N GLY A 268 -38.30 -43.84 10.04
CA GLY A 268 -36.94 -43.47 9.63
C GLY A 268 -36.09 -43.04 10.84
N PRO A 269 -35.35 -41.92 10.78
CA PRO A 269 -34.53 -41.44 11.90
C PRO A 269 -35.33 -40.79 13.03
N GLU A 270 -36.65 -40.66 12.89
CA GLU A 270 -37.53 -39.99 13.87
C GLU A 270 -38.55 -40.95 14.49
N SER A 271 -38.89 -40.71 15.76
CA SER A 271 -39.83 -41.50 16.57
C SER A 271 -40.96 -40.61 17.11
N ALA A 272 -42.21 -41.04 16.96
CA ALA A 272 -43.37 -40.31 17.46
C ALA A 272 -44.25 -41.13 18.39
N CYS A 273 -44.94 -40.45 19.31
CA CYS A 273 -45.95 -41.07 20.17
C CYS A 273 -47.35 -40.88 19.60
N GLN A 274 -48.01 -41.98 19.21
CA GLN A 274 -49.35 -41.98 18.60
C GLN A 274 -50.30 -42.95 19.34
N ARG A 275 -51.61 -42.68 19.36
CA ARG A 275 -52.66 -43.56 19.92
C ARG A 275 -53.15 -44.55 18.87
#